data_AF-E4TME2-F1
#
_entry.id   AF-E4TME2-F1
#
_cell.length_a   1.000
_cell.length_b   1.000
_cell.length_c   1.000
_cell.angle_alpha   90.00
_cell.angle_beta   90.00
_cell.angle_gamma   90.00
#
_symmetry.space_group_name_H-M   'P 1'
#
loop_
_entity.id
_entity.type
_entity.pdbx_description
1 polymer ?
#
loop_
_entity_poly.entity_id
_entity_poly.type
_entity_poly.pdbx_seq_one_letter_code
_entity_poly.pdbx_strand_id
1 'polypeptide(L)'
;MEVYQNLLEGIQGKWNCTKAINQYSDQSLNIEFSLLISENLISRSGQGDQYWPSISNFELVGSIKDGYFYREDGCFLQVKSLTENQMVIELSHKSSEGQLIINNFTFTRDRE
;
A
#
# COMPACT_ATOMS: atom_id res chain seq x y z
N MET A 1 0.50 1.15 -23.41
CA MET A 1 1.77 0.78 -22.76
C MET A 1 2.38 1.92 -21.98
N GLU A 2 2.28 3.18 -22.44
CA GLU A 2 2.88 4.36 -21.77
C GLU A 2 2.32 4.69 -20.37
N VAL A 3 1.01 4.49 -20.15
CA VAL A 3 0.39 4.77 -18.83
C VAL A 3 0.94 3.86 -17.72
N TYR A 4 1.41 2.66 -18.09
CA TYR A 4 1.89 1.66 -17.14
C TYR A 4 3.24 2.04 -16.55
N GLN A 5 4.13 2.58 -17.38
CA GLN A 5 5.45 3.04 -16.96
C GLN A 5 5.32 4.27 -16.04
N ASN A 6 4.44 5.22 -16.36
CA ASN A 6 4.31 6.46 -15.59
C ASN A 6 3.89 6.26 -14.12
N LEU A 7 2.98 5.32 -13.81
CA LEU A 7 2.58 5.06 -12.42
C LEU A 7 3.66 4.28 -11.66
N LEU A 8 4.24 3.25 -12.28
CA LEU A 8 5.32 2.46 -11.68
C LEU A 8 6.54 3.34 -11.41
N GLU A 9 6.98 4.15 -12.37
CA GLU A 9 8.03 5.15 -12.19
C GLU A 9 7.68 6.14 -11.07
N GLY A 10 6.41 6.56 -10.99
CA GLY A 10 5.93 7.44 -9.93
C GLY A 10 6.00 6.82 -8.53
N ILE A 11 5.68 5.54 -8.36
CA ILE A 11 5.69 4.87 -7.04
C ILE A 11 7.01 4.18 -6.71
N GLN A 12 7.89 3.95 -7.67
CA GLN A 12 9.15 3.23 -7.47
C GLN A 12 10.10 3.99 -6.57
N GLY A 13 10.56 3.36 -5.50
CA GLY A 13 11.46 3.95 -4.51
C GLY A 13 11.00 3.71 -3.07
N LYS A 14 11.60 4.47 -2.14
CA LYS A 14 11.34 4.34 -0.71
C LYS A 14 10.29 5.35 -0.24
N TRP A 15 9.41 4.90 0.64
CA TRP A 15 8.28 5.65 1.16
C TRP A 15 8.14 5.41 2.66
N ASN A 16 7.92 6.46 3.45
CA ASN A 16 7.76 6.38 4.89
C ASN A 16 6.30 6.59 5.27
N CYS A 17 5.72 5.64 6.02
CA CYS A 17 4.35 5.77 6.52
C CYS A 17 4.31 6.90 7.56
N THR A 18 3.37 7.82 7.39
CA THR A 18 3.17 8.98 8.29
C THR A 18 1.81 8.97 8.95
N LYS A 19 0.86 8.20 8.40
CA LYS A 19 -0.50 8.09 8.94
C LYS A 19 -1.14 6.78 8.49
N ALA A 20 -1.91 6.17 9.39
CA ALA A 20 -2.85 5.12 9.03
C ALA A 20 -4.22 5.38 9.68
N ILE A 21 -5.29 5.04 8.96
CA ILE A 21 -6.68 5.22 9.39
C ILE A 21 -7.44 3.96 9.02
N ASN A 22 -8.18 3.37 9.96
CA ASN A 22 -9.11 2.30 9.63
C ASN A 22 -10.43 2.91 9.12
N GLN A 23 -10.96 2.47 7.98
CA GLN A 23 -12.18 3.08 7.42
C GLN A 23 -13.41 2.96 8.33
N TYR A 24 -13.42 1.95 9.21
CA TYR A 24 -14.52 1.70 10.15
C TYR A 24 -14.25 2.27 11.55
N SER A 25 -13.12 2.96 11.75
CA SER A 25 -12.77 3.60 13.02
C SER A 25 -12.02 4.91 12.77
N ASP A 26 -12.55 6.02 13.27
CA ASP A 26 -11.90 7.35 13.18
C ASP A 26 -10.57 7.44 13.94
N GLN A 27 -10.11 6.35 14.55
CA GLN A 27 -8.81 6.28 15.20
C GLN A 27 -7.68 6.33 14.17
N SER A 28 -6.86 7.37 14.28
CA SER A 28 -5.56 7.39 13.62
C SER A 28 -4.63 6.41 14.31
N LEU A 29 -4.13 5.45 13.54
CA LEU A 29 -3.17 4.46 13.98
C LEU A 29 -1.78 5.05 13.81
N ASN A 30 -1.02 5.09 14.90
CA ASN A 30 0.39 5.47 14.82
C ASN A 30 1.20 4.24 14.39
N ILE A 31 1.65 4.24 13.14
CA ILE A 31 2.37 3.11 12.55
C ILE A 31 3.63 3.64 11.88
N GLU A 32 4.77 3.06 12.25
CA GLU A 32 6.09 3.41 11.73
C GLU A 32 6.64 2.23 10.92
N PHE A 33 6.41 2.29 9.60
CA PHE A 33 7.11 1.43 8.65
C PHE A 33 7.42 2.18 7.35
N SER A 34 8.39 1.67 6.61
CA SER A 34 8.72 2.12 5.26
C SER A 34 8.32 1.06 4.24
N LEU A 35 7.97 1.50 3.03
CA LEU A 35 7.82 0.65 1.86
C LEU A 35 8.96 0.91 0.89
N LEU A 36 9.53 -0.16 0.34
CA LEU A 36 10.36 -0.14 -0.85
C LEU A 36 9.56 -0.77 -1.98
N ILE A 37 9.26 0.02 -3.01
CA ILE A 37 8.50 -0.45 -4.18
C ILE A 37 9.44 -0.49 -5.38
N SER A 38 9.54 -1.66 -6.01
CA SER A 38 10.18 -1.89 -7.31
C SER A 38 9.17 -2.45 -8.30
N GLU A 39 9.58 -2.65 -9.55
CA GLU A 39 8.72 -3.17 -10.63
C GLU A 39 7.94 -4.44 -10.24
N ASN A 40 8.57 -5.33 -9.48
CA ASN A 40 8.03 -6.66 -9.17
C ASN A 40 7.91 -6.94 -7.67
N LEU A 41 8.24 -5.96 -6.81
CA LEU A 41 8.31 -6.19 -5.37
C LEU A 41 7.87 -4.95 -4.59
N ILE A 42 6.92 -5.15 -3.69
CA ILE A 42 6.69 -4.24 -2.57
C ILE A 42 7.31 -4.91 -1.35
N SER A 43 8.25 -4.27 -0.68
CA SER A 43 8.85 -4.71 0.58
C SER A 43 8.56 -3.71 1.68
N ARG A 44 8.48 -4.18 2.93
CA ARG A 44 8.17 -3.36 4.11
C ARG A 44 9.23 -3.57 5.19
N SER A 45 9.58 -2.50 5.87
CA SER A 45 10.45 -2.52 7.06
C SER A 45 9.82 -1.73 8.19
N GLY A 46 9.79 -2.26 9.42
CA GLY A 46 9.25 -1.57 10.61
C GLY A 46 8.04 -2.28 11.22
N GLN A 47 7.45 -1.69 12.26
CA GLN A 47 6.33 -2.28 12.98
C GLN A 47 5.00 -1.95 12.28
N GLY A 48 4.08 -2.93 12.20
CA GLY A 48 2.82 -2.72 11.48
C GLY A 48 2.04 -3.98 11.09
N ASP A 49 2.50 -5.18 11.47
CA ASP A 49 1.92 -6.47 11.03
C ASP A 49 0.42 -6.62 11.35
N GLN A 50 -0.04 -5.95 12.40
CA GLN A 50 -1.45 -5.92 12.82
C GLN A 50 -2.37 -5.16 11.83
N TYR A 51 -1.82 -4.29 10.98
CA TYR A 51 -2.59 -3.46 10.05
C TYR A 51 -2.17 -3.65 8.59
N TRP A 52 -0.98 -4.19 8.38
CA TRP A 52 -0.38 -4.46 7.10
C TRP A 52 0.20 -5.87 7.12
N PRO A 53 -0.24 -6.79 6.26
CA PRO A 53 0.18 -8.18 6.35
C PRO A 53 1.66 -8.36 6.07
N SER A 54 2.27 -9.38 6.67
CA SER A 54 3.62 -9.83 6.36
C SER A 54 3.72 -10.13 4.85
N ILE A 55 4.62 -9.42 4.18
CA ILE A 55 4.73 -9.38 2.73
C ILE A 55 5.47 -10.63 2.24
N SER A 56 5.00 -11.25 1.16
CA SER A 56 5.75 -12.28 0.43
C SER A 56 5.35 -12.34 -1.05
N ASN A 57 5.36 -11.21 -1.75
CA ASN A 57 5.00 -11.04 -3.18
C ASN A 57 3.51 -10.70 -3.39
N PHE A 58 3.23 -9.43 -3.68
CA PHE A 58 1.97 -9.04 -4.30
C PHE A 58 2.15 -9.13 -5.82
N GLU A 59 1.22 -9.77 -6.51
CA GLU A 59 1.22 -9.78 -7.98
C GLU A 59 0.41 -8.58 -8.49
N LEU A 60 0.94 -7.88 -9.49
CA LEU A 60 0.23 -6.81 -10.16
C LEU A 60 -0.82 -7.43 -11.09
N VAL A 61 -2.11 -7.28 -10.77
CA VAL A 61 -3.21 -7.87 -11.56
C VAL A 61 -4.09 -6.76 -12.14
N GLY A 62 -4.04 -6.57 -13.47
CA GLY A 62 -5.00 -5.74 -14.23
C GLY A 62 -4.45 -4.47 -14.93
N SER A 63 -5.33 -3.75 -15.63
CA SER A 63 -5.01 -2.51 -16.35
C SER A 63 -5.13 -1.26 -15.48
N ILE A 64 -4.13 -0.39 -15.58
CA ILE A 64 -3.72 0.71 -14.69
C ILE A 64 -4.61 1.96 -14.74
N LYS A 65 -5.94 1.84 -14.87
CA LYS A 65 -6.79 3.01 -14.58
C LYS A 65 -6.91 3.27 -13.06
N ASP A 66 -6.74 2.24 -12.23
CA ASP A 66 -7.05 2.32 -10.78
C ASP A 66 -6.01 1.66 -9.83
N GLY A 67 -4.89 1.12 -10.35
CA GLY A 67 -3.67 0.77 -9.60
C GLY A 67 -3.84 -0.17 -8.40
N TYR A 68 -4.14 -1.45 -8.66
CA TYR A 68 -4.39 -2.45 -7.63
C TYR A 68 -3.35 -3.59 -7.62
N PHE A 69 -2.97 -4.05 -6.43
CA PHE A 69 -2.17 -5.25 -6.21
C PHE A 69 -2.98 -6.28 -5.45
N TYR A 70 -2.88 -7.54 -5.86
CA TYR A 70 -3.64 -8.64 -5.28
C TYR A 70 -2.70 -9.71 -4.72
N ARG A 71 -3.14 -10.34 -3.64
CA ARG A 71 -2.53 -11.54 -3.08
C ARG A 71 -3.59 -12.63 -2.98
N GLU A 72 -3.22 -13.87 -3.25
CA GLU A 72 -4.14 -15.02 -3.36
C GLU A 72 -5.01 -15.27 -2.12
N ASP A 73 -4.60 -14.75 -0.95
CA ASP A 73 -5.38 -14.80 0.29
C ASP A 73 -6.52 -13.77 0.37
N GLY A 74 -6.77 -13.03 -0.72
CA GLY A 74 -7.83 -12.02 -0.79
C GLY A 74 -7.41 -10.64 -0.28
N CYS A 75 -6.11 -10.41 -0.06
CA CYS A 75 -5.59 -9.09 0.27
C CYS A 75 -5.44 -8.24 -1.00
N PHE A 76 -5.85 -6.98 -0.89
CA PHE A 76 -5.95 -6.06 -2.01
C PHE A 76 -5.40 -4.68 -1.62
N LEU A 77 -4.52 -4.15 -2.45
CA LEU A 77 -3.83 -2.88 -2.20
C LEU A 77 -4.11 -1.94 -3.36
N GLN A 78 -4.67 -0.76 -3.11
CA GLN A 78 -4.95 0.27 -4.11
C GLN A 78 -4.14 1.54 -3.87
N VAL A 79 -3.51 2.11 -4.90
CA VAL A 79 -3.01 3.49 -4.83
C VAL A 79 -4.16 4.46 -5.10
N LYS A 80 -4.62 5.19 -4.07
CA LYS A 80 -5.74 6.14 -4.17
C LYS A 80 -5.33 7.52 -4.65
N SER A 81 -4.10 7.92 -4.35
CA SER A 81 -3.53 9.20 -4.74
C SER A 81 -2.01 9.09 -4.81
N LEU A 82 -1.42 9.78 -5.77
CA LEU A 82 0.02 9.87 -5.96
C LEU A 82 0.40 11.28 -6.40
N THR A 83 1.37 11.84 -5.69
CA THR A 83 2.10 13.05 -6.05
C THR A 83 3.59 12.75 -5.97
N GLU A 84 4.44 13.73 -6.33
CA GLU A 84 5.90 13.59 -6.20
C GLU A 84 6.34 13.21 -4.77
N ASN A 85 5.62 13.70 -3.75
CA ASN A 85 6.03 13.63 -2.35
C ASN A 85 5.15 12.77 -1.47
N GLN A 86 3.93 12.47 -1.91
CA GLN A 86 2.94 11.79 -1.10
C GLN A 86 2.24 10.71 -1.92
N MET A 87 2.05 9.56 -1.28
CA MET A 87 1.26 8.46 -1.81
C MET A 87 0.22 8.04 -0.77
N VAL A 88 -1.00 7.78 -1.21
CA VAL A 88 -2.06 7.22 -0.36
C VAL A 88 -2.40 5.83 -0.86
N ILE A 89 -2.30 4.84 0.03
CA ILE A 89 -2.65 3.45 -0.25
C ILE A 89 -3.85 3.04 0.59
N GLU A 90 -4.83 2.40 -0.04
CA GLU A 90 -5.90 1.68 0.63
C GLU A 90 -5.55 0.19 0.62
N LEU A 91 -5.61 -0.46 1.77
CA LEU A 91 -5.40 -1.89 1.94
C LEU A 91 -6.69 -2.52 2.45
N SER A 92 -7.24 -3.41 1.65
CA SER A 92 -8.42 -4.21 1.98
C SER A 92 -8.01 -5.66 2.20
N HIS A 93 -8.42 -6.27 3.30
CA HIS A 93 -8.23 -7.71 3.55
C HIS A 93 -9.34 -8.25 4.45
N LYS A 94 -9.51 -9.57 4.48
CA LYS A 94 -10.40 -10.21 5.44
C LYS A 94 -9.64 -10.62 6.70
N SER A 95 -10.23 -10.39 7.86
CA SER A 95 -9.75 -10.93 9.13
C SER A 95 -9.93 -12.45 9.17
N SER A 96 -9.30 -13.11 10.15
CA SER A 96 -9.55 -14.53 10.45
C SER A 96 -11.01 -14.85 10.79
N GLU A 97 -11.78 -13.84 11.21
CA GLU A 97 -13.21 -13.94 11.52
C GLU A 97 -14.11 -13.64 10.31
N GLY A 98 -13.51 -13.39 9.13
CA GLY A 98 -14.22 -13.13 7.87
C GLY A 98 -14.71 -11.68 7.69
N GLN A 99 -14.39 -10.79 8.63
CA GLN A 99 -14.74 -9.37 8.53
C GLN A 99 -13.82 -8.65 7.53
N LEU A 100 -14.40 -7.77 6.71
CA LEU A 100 -13.62 -6.93 5.81
C LEU A 100 -12.97 -5.80 6.61
N ILE A 101 -11.65 -5.71 6.56
CA ILE A 101 -10.85 -4.63 7.13
C ILE A 101 -10.32 -3.78 6.00
N ILE A 102 -10.52 -2.46 6.10
CA ILE A 102 -9.98 -1.49 5.14
C ILE A 102 -9.16 -0.45 5.92
N ASN A 103 -7.89 -0.33 5.58
CA ASN A 103 -6.96 0.63 6.17
C ASN A 103 -6.43 1.57 5.08
N ASN A 104 -6.45 2.87 5.33
CA ASN A 104 -5.85 3.89 4.49
C ASN A 104 -4.52 4.35 5.09
N PHE A 105 -3.47 4.33 4.29
CA PHE A 105 -2.12 4.68 4.68
C PHE A 105 -1.66 5.88 3.88
N THR A 106 -1.08 6.88 4.55
CA THR A 106 -0.43 8.02 3.92
C THR A 106 1.08 7.86 4.06
N PHE A 107 1.76 7.93 2.93
CA PHE A 107 3.19 7.82 2.82
C PHE A 107 3.80 9.11 2.29
N THR A 108 4.99 9.44 2.79
CA THR A 108 5.85 10.48 2.22
C THR A 108 7.07 9.85 1.55
N ARG A 109 7.47 10.39 0.40
CA ARG A 109 8.64 9.93 -0.34
C ARG A 109 9.89 10.10 0.53
N ASP A 110 10.66 9.04 0.67
CA ASP A 110 11.99 9.11 1.27
C ASP A 110 13.00 9.54 0.20
N ARG A 111 13.76 10.59 0.49
CA ARG A 111 14.72 11.22 -0.44
C ARG A 111 16.18 10.99 -0.03
N GLU A 112 16.41 10.22 1.04
CA GLU A 112 17.75 9.86 1.54
C GLU A 112 18.46 8.83 0.67
#